data_AF-A0A2I1DND9-F1
#
_entry.id   AF-A0A2I1DND9-F1
#
_cell.length_a   1.000
_cell.length_b   1.000
_cell.length_c   1.000
_cell.angle_alpha   90.00
_cell.angle_beta   90.00
_cell.angle_gamma   90.00
#
_symmetry.space_group_name_H-M   'P 1'
#
loop_
_entity.id
_entity.type
_entity.pdbx_description
1 polymer ?
#
loop_
_entity_poly.entity_id
_entity_poly.type
_entity_poly.pdbx_seq_one_letter_code
_entity_poly.pdbx_strand_id
1 'polypeptide(L)'
;MYQKHIGAFMFCLAGIPSVATAGQLHASVVPQYPIHVLEMPKSVAGMSLVEIEKWAHLGDPAAENALGVDYLHGRGVRENWKKADIWFRKSAHAGNANGAFLLAFAYNFGEGVPMNTRKAVYWWQQSAKDRRK
;
A
#
# COMPACT_ATOMS: atom_id res chain seq x y z
N MET A 1 29.11 25.41 -69.84
CA MET A 1 29.64 24.17 -69.24
C MET A 1 28.60 23.61 -68.29
N TYR A 2 28.15 22.37 -68.55
CA TYR A 2 27.49 21.37 -67.67
C TYR A 2 26.55 21.87 -66.54
N GLN A 3 25.22 21.71 -66.56
CA GLN A 3 24.34 20.51 -66.65
C GLN A 3 23.63 20.19 -65.30
N LYS A 4 22.32 19.86 -65.41
CA LYS A 4 21.44 19.06 -64.51
C LYS A 4 20.49 19.75 -63.52
N HIS A 5 19.32 20.16 -64.05
CA HIS A 5 18.00 19.52 -63.92
C HIS A 5 17.49 18.86 -62.60
N ILE A 6 16.29 19.33 -62.20
CA ILE A 6 15.05 18.61 -61.77
C ILE A 6 14.78 18.36 -60.27
N GLY A 7 13.57 18.76 -59.83
CA GLY A 7 12.81 18.17 -58.72
C GLY A 7 12.08 19.20 -57.83
N ALA A 8 10.99 19.82 -58.29
CA ALA A 8 9.59 19.42 -58.02
C ALA A 8 8.98 20.03 -56.73
N PHE A 9 7.97 20.88 -56.96
CA PHE A 9 7.03 21.50 -56.03
C PHE A 9 6.27 20.46 -55.17
N MET A 10 6.17 20.70 -53.86
CA MET A 10 4.99 20.28 -53.10
C MET A 10 4.76 21.21 -51.90
N PHE A 11 3.83 22.15 -52.07
CA PHE A 11 3.23 22.97 -51.03
C PHE A 11 2.29 22.10 -50.18
N CYS A 12 2.38 22.17 -48.85
CA CYS A 12 1.25 21.89 -47.98
C CYS A 12 1.43 22.62 -46.63
N LEU A 13 0.65 23.70 -46.44
CA LEU A 13 0.48 24.42 -45.18
C LEU A 13 -0.77 23.88 -44.46
N ALA A 14 -0.62 23.42 -43.22
CA ALA A 14 -1.63 23.37 -42.15
C ALA A 14 -1.02 22.51 -41.01
N GLY A 15 -1.03 22.85 -39.73
CA GLY A 15 -1.50 23.98 -38.96
C GLY A 15 -1.14 23.64 -37.51
N ILE A 16 -0.61 24.59 -36.76
CA ILE A 16 -0.41 24.44 -35.31
C ILE A 16 -1.71 24.86 -34.64
N PRO A 17 -2.27 24.02 -33.78
CA PRO A 17 -2.67 24.48 -32.43
C PRO A 17 -2.30 23.40 -31.40
N SER A 18 -2.25 23.61 -30.09
CA SER A 18 -2.36 24.73 -29.19
C SER A 18 -2.06 24.13 -27.81
N VAL A 19 -1.43 24.91 -26.94
CA VAL A 19 -1.25 24.75 -25.48
C VAL A 19 -2.17 23.71 -24.81
N ALA A 20 -1.56 22.75 -24.08
CA ALA A 20 -2.24 21.93 -23.07
C ALA A 20 -1.44 21.92 -21.76
N THR A 21 -1.89 22.79 -20.86
CA THR A 21 -2.18 22.54 -19.44
C THR A 21 -1.06 22.04 -18.52
N ALA A 22 -0.67 22.93 -17.61
CA ALA A 22 -0.05 22.61 -16.34
C ALA A 22 -0.94 21.70 -15.48
N GLY A 23 -0.34 20.66 -14.91
CA GLY A 23 -0.90 19.95 -13.76
C GLY A 23 -0.91 18.45 -13.91
N GLN A 24 0.10 17.77 -13.37
CA GLN A 24 -0.11 16.51 -12.64
C GLN A 24 1.13 16.19 -11.80
N LEU A 25 0.98 16.49 -10.51
CA LEU A 25 1.86 16.08 -9.42
C LEU A 25 1.84 14.55 -9.28
N HIS A 26 3.03 13.98 -9.09
CA HIS A 26 3.28 12.70 -8.41
C HIS A 26 2.28 11.57 -8.70
N ALA A 27 2.38 10.97 -9.88
CA ALA A 27 2.08 9.56 -10.00
C ALA A 27 3.22 8.81 -9.29
N SER A 28 3.01 8.50 -8.01
CA SER A 28 3.79 7.50 -7.28
C SER A 28 3.79 6.21 -8.12
N VAL A 29 4.92 5.97 -8.80
CA VAL A 29 5.21 4.71 -9.47
C VAL A 29 5.18 3.65 -8.38
N VAL A 30 4.06 2.94 -8.27
CA VAL A 30 3.98 1.71 -7.51
C VAL A 30 4.81 0.71 -8.31
N PRO A 31 5.98 0.25 -7.84
CA PRO A 31 6.71 -0.78 -8.57
C PRO A 31 5.83 -2.02 -8.64
N GLN A 32 5.39 -2.36 -9.86
CA GLN A 32 4.72 -3.62 -10.14
C GLN A 32 5.75 -4.74 -10.00
N TYR A 33 5.81 -5.36 -8.82
CA TYR A 33 6.60 -6.57 -8.64
C TYR A 33 5.89 -7.73 -9.37
N PRO A 34 6.57 -8.43 -10.29
CA PRO A 34 5.99 -9.54 -11.03
C PRO A 34 5.57 -10.66 -10.07
N ILE A 35 4.42 -11.23 -10.42
CA ILE A 35 3.62 -12.19 -9.66
C ILE A 35 4.41 -13.50 -9.47
N HIS A 36 5.08 -13.66 -8.33
CA HIS A 36 5.54 -14.95 -7.81
C HIS A 36 4.81 -15.24 -6.50
N VAL A 37 3.53 -15.61 -6.58
CA VAL A 37 2.66 -15.99 -5.44
C VAL A 37 3.01 -17.39 -4.88
N LEU A 38 4.07 -18.04 -5.37
CA LEU A 38 4.31 -19.48 -5.14
C LEU A 38 5.14 -19.80 -3.90
N GLU A 39 5.70 -18.81 -3.19
CA GLU A 39 6.41 -19.05 -1.92
C GLU A 39 6.00 -18.02 -0.86
N MET A 40 4.70 -17.88 -0.59
CA MET A 40 4.29 -17.13 0.59
C MET A 40 4.83 -17.84 1.84
N PRO A 41 5.59 -17.14 2.69
CA PRO A 41 6.27 -17.74 3.81
C PRO A 41 5.25 -18.17 4.87
N LYS A 42 5.46 -19.35 5.47
CA LYS A 42 4.58 -19.85 6.55
C LYS A 42 4.60 -18.98 7.80
N SER A 43 5.59 -18.10 7.93
CA SER A 43 5.79 -17.22 9.09
C SER A 43 6.57 -15.98 8.69
N VAL A 44 6.20 -14.85 9.28
CA VAL A 44 6.94 -13.57 9.18
C VAL A 44 8.07 -13.47 10.21
N ALA A 45 8.23 -14.46 11.08
CA ALA A 45 9.26 -14.46 12.11
C ALA A 45 10.66 -14.51 11.50
N GLY A 46 11.53 -13.58 11.91
CA GLY A 46 12.91 -13.49 11.43
C GLY A 46 13.09 -12.74 10.11
N MET A 47 12.01 -12.24 9.49
CA MET A 47 12.12 -11.40 8.30
C MET A 47 12.64 -10.01 8.61
N SER A 48 13.32 -9.44 7.64
CA SER A 48 13.63 -8.02 7.59
C SER A 48 12.39 -7.19 7.28
N LEU A 49 12.42 -5.89 7.63
CA LEU A 49 11.36 -4.94 7.31
C LEU A 49 11.04 -4.92 5.81
N VAL A 50 12.05 -4.98 4.94
CA VAL A 50 11.88 -4.92 3.47
C VAL A 50 11.10 -6.14 2.97
N GLU A 51 11.34 -7.32 3.54
CA GLU A 51 10.58 -8.54 3.21
C GLU A 51 9.14 -8.44 3.72
N ILE A 52 8.94 -7.94 4.95
CA ILE A 52 7.61 -7.71 5.51
C ILE A 52 6.82 -6.73 4.64
N GLU A 53 7.42 -5.61 4.21
CA GLU A 53 6.79 -4.65 3.31
C GLU A 53 6.39 -5.30 2.00
N LYS A 54 7.29 -6.08 1.38
CA LYS A 54 6.99 -6.81 0.14
C LYS A 54 5.75 -7.70 0.30
N TRP A 55 5.69 -8.52 1.34
CA TRP A 55 4.56 -9.44 1.56
C TRP A 55 3.28 -8.73 1.98
N ALA A 56 3.38 -7.67 2.78
CA ALA A 56 2.23 -6.83 3.14
C ALA A 56 1.61 -6.16 1.91
N HIS A 57 2.44 -5.72 0.96
CA HIS A 57 1.96 -5.17 -0.32
C HIS A 57 1.35 -6.23 -1.24
N LEU A 58 1.76 -7.50 -1.12
CA LEU A 58 1.14 -8.65 -1.79
C LEU A 58 -0.15 -9.13 -1.11
N GLY A 59 -0.53 -8.55 0.03
CA GLY A 59 -1.76 -8.87 0.75
C GLY A 59 -1.65 -10.06 1.70
N ASP A 60 -0.43 -10.43 2.13
CA ASP A 60 -0.26 -11.42 3.19
C ASP A 60 -0.80 -10.85 4.53
N PRO A 61 -1.85 -11.45 5.12
CA PRO A 61 -2.47 -10.88 6.31
C PRO A 61 -1.55 -10.89 7.54
N ALA A 62 -0.59 -11.82 7.62
CA ALA A 62 0.38 -11.88 8.70
C ALA A 62 1.46 -10.79 8.53
N ALA A 63 1.91 -10.55 7.29
CA ALA A 63 2.84 -9.47 6.99
C ALA A 63 2.20 -8.09 7.16
N GLU A 64 0.95 -7.90 6.74
CA GLU A 64 0.19 -6.68 7.01
C GLU A 64 0.09 -6.41 8.52
N ASN A 65 -0.19 -7.45 9.32
CA ASN A 65 -0.20 -7.32 10.77
C ASN A 65 1.18 -6.94 11.33
N ALA A 66 2.25 -7.61 10.88
CA ALA A 66 3.61 -7.35 11.33
C ALA A 66 4.04 -5.90 11.01
N LEU A 67 3.78 -5.44 9.78
CA LEU A 67 4.07 -4.07 9.36
C LEU A 67 3.29 -3.05 10.20
N GLY A 68 2.04 -3.37 10.55
CA GLY A 68 1.25 -2.56 11.49
C GLY A 68 1.93 -2.43 12.85
N VAL A 69 2.45 -3.53 13.41
CA VAL A 69 3.19 -3.51 14.68
C VAL A 69 4.51 -2.73 14.57
N ASP A 70 5.20 -2.84 13.45
CA ASP A 70 6.44 -2.10 13.21
C ASP A 70 6.19 -0.59 13.16
N TYR A 71 5.09 -0.15 12.54
CA TYR A 71 4.65 1.25 12.62
C TYR A 71 4.13 1.65 14.01
N LEU A 72 3.56 0.73 14.80
CA LEU A 72 3.07 1.01 16.15
C LEU A 72 4.21 1.25 17.15
N HIS A 73 5.30 0.48 17.05
CA HIS A 73 6.41 0.55 18.00
C HIS A 73 7.69 1.17 17.41
N GLY A 74 7.65 1.62 16.15
CA GLY A 74 8.79 2.21 15.46
C GLY A 74 9.94 1.21 15.22
N ARG A 75 9.65 -0.05 14.90
CA ARG A 75 10.67 -1.08 14.64
C ARG A 75 11.13 -1.01 13.19
N GLY A 76 12.31 -0.45 12.95
CA GLY A 76 12.85 -0.26 11.60
C GLY A 76 12.18 0.86 10.78
N VAL A 77 11.06 1.40 11.27
CA VAL A 77 10.35 2.56 10.71
C VAL A 77 10.09 3.59 11.80
N ARG A 78 9.78 4.84 11.42
CA ARG A 78 9.30 5.83 12.38
C ARG A 78 7.90 5.45 12.87
N GLU A 79 7.69 5.51 14.17
CA GLU A 79 6.39 5.30 14.80
C GLU A 79 5.31 6.19 14.16
N ASN A 80 4.20 5.56 13.77
CA ASN A 80 3.07 6.22 13.14
C ASN A 80 1.78 5.39 13.29
N TRP A 81 0.98 5.73 14.30
CA TRP A 81 -0.31 5.09 14.52
C TRP A 81 -1.25 5.13 13.30
N LYS A 82 -1.28 6.23 12.53
CA LYS A 82 -2.16 6.32 11.36
C LYS A 82 -1.82 5.26 10.32
N LYS A 83 -0.53 4.99 10.12
CA LYS A 83 -0.08 3.90 9.24
C LYS A 83 -0.36 2.53 9.85
N ALA A 84 -0.14 2.36 11.16
CA ALA A 84 -0.46 1.12 11.87
C ALA A 84 -1.95 0.74 11.74
N ASP A 85 -2.86 1.70 11.98
CA ASP A 85 -4.32 1.49 11.85
C ASP A 85 -4.71 1.04 10.43
N ILE A 86 -4.09 1.60 9.38
CA ILE A 86 -4.34 1.18 7.99
C ILE A 86 -3.94 -0.29 7.79
N TRP A 87 -2.74 -0.67 8.22
CA TRP A 87 -2.23 -2.03 8.04
C TRP A 87 -2.99 -3.06 8.88
N PHE A 88 -3.33 -2.73 10.13
CA PHE A 88 -4.16 -3.61 10.95
C PHE A 88 -5.57 -3.78 10.38
N ARG A 89 -6.16 -2.74 9.79
CA ARG A 89 -7.48 -2.85 9.14
C ARG A 89 -7.43 -3.75 7.93
N LYS A 90 -6.41 -3.61 7.08
CA LYS A 90 -6.20 -4.51 5.94
C LYS A 90 -6.10 -5.96 6.39
N SER A 91 -5.23 -6.20 7.37
CA SER A 91 -5.03 -7.52 7.96
C SER A 91 -6.32 -8.11 8.53
N ALA A 92 -7.08 -7.32 9.29
CA ALA A 92 -8.38 -7.70 9.83
C ALA A 92 -9.40 -8.02 8.74
N HIS A 93 -9.47 -7.21 7.68
CA HIS A 93 -10.38 -7.43 6.55
C HIS A 93 -10.02 -8.67 5.73
N ALA A 94 -8.74 -9.05 5.71
CA ALA A 94 -8.28 -10.30 5.12
C ALA A 94 -8.49 -11.53 6.04
N GLY A 95 -9.19 -11.36 7.16
CA GLY A 95 -9.56 -12.45 8.09
C GLY A 95 -8.52 -12.73 9.18
N ASN A 96 -7.47 -11.92 9.31
CA ASN A 96 -6.51 -12.09 10.40
C ASN A 96 -7.08 -11.51 11.70
N ALA A 97 -7.52 -12.41 12.58
CA ALA A 97 -8.08 -12.05 13.87
C ALA A 97 -7.11 -11.25 14.77
N ASN A 98 -5.79 -11.35 14.57
CA ASN A 98 -4.80 -10.59 15.33
C ASN A 98 -4.81 -9.10 14.95
N GLY A 99 -5.00 -8.76 13.67
CA GLY A 99 -5.13 -7.37 13.24
C GLY A 99 -6.35 -6.69 13.88
N ALA A 100 -7.49 -7.39 13.90
CA ALA A 100 -8.71 -6.92 14.57
C ALA A 100 -8.51 -6.80 16.10
N PHE A 101 -7.78 -7.74 16.71
CA PHE A 101 -7.48 -7.69 18.14
C PHE A 101 -6.60 -6.48 18.50
N LEU A 102 -5.55 -6.20 17.72
CA LEU A 102 -4.65 -5.06 17.98
C LEU A 102 -5.36 -3.72 17.78
N LEU A 103 -6.24 -3.60 16.79
CA LEU A 103 -7.11 -2.42 16.66
C LEU A 103 -7.98 -2.23 17.89
N ALA A 104 -8.61 -3.31 18.37
CA ALA A 104 -9.45 -3.25 19.55
C ALA A 104 -8.65 -2.85 20.80
N PHE A 105 -7.47 -3.43 20.97
CA PHE A 105 -6.55 -3.11 22.07
C PHE A 105 -6.16 -1.64 22.06
N ALA A 106 -5.71 -1.13 20.91
CA ALA A 106 -5.29 0.26 20.78
C ALA A 106 -6.43 1.25 21.08
N TYR A 107 -7.64 0.99 20.58
CA TYR A 107 -8.81 1.82 20.92
C TYR A 107 -9.25 1.67 22.37
N ASN A 108 -9.03 0.52 23.01
CA ASN A 108 -9.42 0.31 24.40
C ASN A 108 -8.47 1.00 25.38
N PHE A 109 -7.16 0.96 25.13
CA PHE A 109 -6.14 1.51 26.03
C PHE A 109 -5.61 2.88 25.59
N GLY A 110 -6.01 3.34 24.41
CA GLY A 110 -5.55 4.60 23.84
C GLY A 110 -4.09 4.54 23.33
N GLU A 111 -3.65 3.39 22.83
CA GLU A 111 -2.29 3.21 22.32
C GLU A 111 -2.16 3.84 20.92
N GLY A 112 -1.37 4.91 20.79
CA GLY A 112 -1.22 5.66 19.54
C GLY A 112 -2.47 6.44 19.09
N VAL A 113 -3.61 6.28 19.77
CA VAL A 113 -4.92 6.84 19.41
C VAL A 113 -5.72 7.25 20.63
N PRO A 114 -6.63 8.23 20.56
CA PRO A 114 -7.56 8.47 21.65
C PRO A 114 -8.43 7.24 21.94
N MET A 115 -8.61 6.95 23.23
CA MET A 115 -9.46 5.86 23.69
C MET A 115 -10.87 5.97 23.09
N ASN A 116 -11.38 4.85 22.58
CA ASN A 116 -12.71 4.74 22.00
C ASN A 116 -13.26 3.32 22.21
N THR A 117 -13.96 3.15 23.33
CA THR A 117 -14.56 1.86 23.73
C THR A 117 -15.54 1.31 22.69
N ARG A 118 -16.30 2.18 21.99
CA ARG A 118 -17.22 1.76 20.93
C ARG A 118 -16.46 1.12 19.75
N LYS A 119 -15.37 1.74 19.31
CA LYS A 119 -14.50 1.17 18.26
C LYS A 119 -13.80 -0.09 18.73
N ALA A 120 -13.36 -0.14 19.99
CA ALA A 120 -12.75 -1.34 20.57
C ALA A 120 -13.70 -2.54 20.53
N VAL A 121 -14.94 -2.37 21.01
CA VAL A 121 -15.97 -3.43 21.00
C VAL A 121 -16.27 -3.89 19.58
N TYR A 122 -16.38 -2.97 18.62
CA TYR A 122 -16.58 -3.33 17.21
C TYR A 122 -15.47 -4.27 16.71
N TRP A 123 -14.20 -3.92 16.95
CA TRP A 123 -13.08 -4.72 16.46
C TRP A 123 -12.90 -6.05 17.20
N TRP A 124 -13.17 -6.10 18.51
CA TRP A 124 -13.21 -7.38 19.25
C TRP A 124 -14.27 -8.33 18.71
N GLN A 125 -15.45 -7.81 18.37
CA GLN A 125 -16.51 -8.62 17.76
C GLN A 125 -16.10 -9.17 16.39
N GLN A 126 -15.35 -8.40 15.58
CA GLN A 126 -14.80 -8.91 14.32
C GLN A 126 -13.76 -10.01 14.57
N SER A 127 -12.79 -9.77 15.47
CA SER A 127 -11.77 -10.77 15.85
C SER A 127 -12.41 -12.09 16.32
N ALA A 128 -13.45 -12.02 17.15
CA ALA A 128 -14.17 -13.19 17.64
C ALA A 128 -15.04 -13.89 16.59
N LYS A 129 -15.45 -13.21 15.52
CA LYS A 129 -16.16 -13.84 14.39
C LYS A 129 -15.20 -14.64 13.52
N ASP A 130 -14.02 -14.10 13.24
CA ASP A 130 -13.07 -14.77 12.36
C ASP A 130 -12.37 -15.95 13.04
N ARG A 131 -12.11 -15.90 14.35
CA ARG A 131 -11.62 -17.07 15.12
C ARG A 131 -12.59 -18.26 15.16
N ARG A 132 -13.85 -18.08 14.77
CA ARG A 132 -14.89 -19.12 14.80
C ARG A 132 -15.16 -19.77 13.44
N LYS A 133 -14.46 -19.35 12.39
CA LYS A 133 -14.49 -19.97 11.06
C LYS A 133 -13.39 -21.02 10.96
#